data_AF-A0A380ZHZ0-F1
#
_entry.id   AF-A0A380ZHZ0-F1
#
_cell.length_a   1.000
_cell.length_b   1.000
_cell.length_c   1.000
_cell.angle_alpha   90.00
_cell.angle_beta   90.00
_cell.angle_gamma   90.00
#
_symmetry.space_group_name_H-M   'P 1'
#
loop_
_entity.id
_entity.type
_entity.pdbx_description
1 polymer ?
#
loop_
_entity_poly.entity_id
_entity_poly.type
_entity_poly.pdbx_seq_one_letter_code
_entity_poly.pdbx_strand_id
1 'polypeptide(L)'
;MATQLLEEGFKVSDESYKTMFIKEHPLAVVDRDEQGNVIYAKDENGKYKRDKQGRPIPQSHYLTAEEKQHLQEGTDGKVHVSFNGIFTPPEEAAVYAEQHAKDKNAPLYFVVFPEADSAISELLVAGYQKFLENDFWGLTNSTQEAKDLMYSHGITGLELYGHSRGTMTLGNMLNSFKQEGVHGIADNTNINFYGPAFNALTASGLLTYVSDNKQTSVGLENHQYDFVGGVIGGNPATLYQVPTGSNRWKEWWQMLTSYPNVHACYGHADQGCEHAYGASYKHHDQIDSIKSGKSGGKNEYIF
;
A
#
# COMPACT_ATOMS: atom_id res chain seq x y z
N MET A 1 -24.80 -31.13 4.77
CA MET A 1 -23.35 -30.84 4.73
C MET A 1 -22.90 -30.34 3.36
N ALA A 2 -23.03 -31.08 2.25
CA ALA A 2 -22.58 -30.60 0.93
C ALA A 2 -23.27 -29.29 0.47
N THR A 3 -24.58 -29.16 0.68
CA THR A 3 -25.34 -27.94 0.30
C THR A 3 -24.96 -26.72 1.14
N GLN A 4 -24.72 -26.90 2.45
CA GLN A 4 -24.28 -25.82 3.35
C GLN A 4 -22.88 -25.32 3.00
N LEU A 5 -21.93 -26.22 2.71
CA LEU A 5 -20.59 -25.83 2.28
C LEU A 5 -20.62 -25.07 0.94
N LEU A 6 -21.53 -25.45 0.04
CA LEU A 6 -21.70 -24.79 -1.24
C LEU A 6 -22.30 -23.38 -1.08
N GLU A 7 -23.31 -23.23 -0.21
CA GLU A 7 -23.91 -21.94 0.14
C GLU A 7 -22.90 -21.00 0.84
N GLU A 8 -22.12 -21.53 1.77
CA GLU A 8 -21.04 -20.78 2.43
C GLU A 8 -19.97 -20.36 1.44
N GLY A 9 -19.56 -21.25 0.53
CA GLY A 9 -18.62 -20.93 -0.55
C GLY A 9 -19.12 -19.81 -1.47
N PHE A 10 -20.39 -19.86 -1.86
CA PHE A 10 -21.00 -18.79 -2.66
C PHE A 10 -21.06 -17.46 -1.90
N LYS A 11 -21.39 -17.49 -0.61
CA LYS A 11 -21.44 -16.27 0.21
C LYS A 11 -20.07 -15.59 0.30
N VAL A 12 -19.02 -16.35 0.60
CA VAL A 12 -17.64 -15.82 0.69
C VAL A 12 -17.18 -15.27 -0.67
N SER A 13 -17.48 -15.99 -1.77
CA SER A 13 -17.15 -15.52 -3.12
C SER A 13 -17.91 -14.26 -3.53
N ASP A 14 -19.21 -14.18 -3.25
CA ASP A 14 -20.05 -13.01 -3.54
C ASP A 14 -19.63 -11.78 -2.73
N GLU A 15 -19.30 -11.98 -1.45
CA GLU A 15 -18.80 -10.92 -0.58
C GLU A 15 -17.43 -10.39 -1.04
N SER A 16 -16.53 -11.28 -1.44
CA SER A 16 -15.23 -10.91 -2.01
C SER A 16 -15.41 -10.11 -3.31
N TYR A 17 -16.28 -10.59 -4.20
CA TYR A 17 -16.61 -9.90 -5.46
C TYR A 17 -17.18 -8.51 -5.21
N LYS A 18 -18.17 -8.40 -4.29
CA LYS A 18 -18.76 -7.12 -3.91
C LYS A 18 -17.70 -6.17 -3.35
N THR A 19 -16.81 -6.68 -2.50
CA THR A 19 -15.74 -5.89 -1.90
C THR A 19 -14.75 -5.37 -2.93
N MET A 20 -14.51 -6.08 -4.04
CA MET A 20 -13.55 -5.65 -5.08
C MET A 20 -14.13 -4.71 -6.13
N PHE A 21 -15.39 -4.91 -6.52
CA PHE A 21 -15.95 -4.31 -7.72
C PHE A 21 -17.23 -3.50 -7.49
N ILE A 22 -17.94 -3.71 -6.37
CA ILE A 22 -19.26 -3.10 -6.12
C ILE A 22 -19.21 -2.06 -5.00
N LYS A 23 -18.50 -2.33 -3.91
CA LYS A 23 -18.27 -1.35 -2.84
C LYS A 23 -17.47 -0.17 -3.43
N GLU A 24 -17.70 1.02 -2.90
CA GLU A 24 -16.91 2.20 -3.24
C GLU A 24 -15.53 2.11 -2.59
N HIS A 25 -14.50 2.57 -3.30
CA HIS A 25 -13.12 2.66 -2.81
C HIS A 25 -12.71 4.14 -2.79
N PRO A 26 -13.29 4.95 -1.88
CA PRO A 26 -13.19 6.40 -1.96
C PRO A 26 -11.76 6.89 -1.73
N LEU A 27 -11.44 8.02 -2.37
CA LEU A 27 -10.29 8.83 -2.01
C LEU A 27 -10.67 9.70 -0.80
N ALA A 28 -9.80 9.72 0.20
CA ALA A 28 -9.98 10.47 1.44
C ALA A 28 -8.76 11.36 1.70
N VAL A 29 -8.91 12.33 2.60
CA VAL A 29 -7.81 13.18 3.06
C VAL A 29 -7.79 13.29 4.59
N VAL A 30 -6.59 13.36 5.15
CA VAL A 30 -6.37 13.64 6.59
C VAL A 30 -6.68 15.11 6.88
N ASP A 31 -7.50 15.34 7.91
CA ASP A 31 -7.87 16.68 8.37
C ASP A 31 -6.73 17.36 9.10
N ARG A 32 -6.59 18.67 8.89
CA ARG A 32 -5.55 19.51 9.49
C ARG A 32 -6.12 20.75 10.16
N ASP A 33 -5.43 21.22 11.20
CA ASP A 33 -5.71 22.50 11.83
C ASP A 33 -5.18 23.68 11.00
N GLU A 34 -5.48 24.91 11.42
CA GLU A 34 -5.04 26.14 10.75
C GLU A 34 -3.50 26.30 10.70
N GLN A 35 -2.78 25.58 11.55
CA GLN A 35 -1.31 25.57 11.60
C GLN A 35 -0.72 24.44 10.75
N GLY A 36 -1.57 23.62 10.10
CA GLY A 36 -1.17 22.50 9.27
C GLY A 36 -0.88 21.21 10.04
N ASN A 37 -1.17 21.12 11.34
CA ASN A 37 -0.98 19.88 12.10
C ASN A 37 -2.14 18.92 11.87
N VAL A 38 -1.86 17.61 11.94
CA VAL A 38 -2.89 16.56 11.86
C VAL A 38 -3.86 16.67 13.04
N ILE A 39 -5.16 16.65 12.73
CA ILE A 39 -6.22 16.52 13.73
C ILE A 39 -6.46 15.02 13.97
N TYR A 40 -6.48 14.59 15.23
CA TYR A 40 -6.80 13.21 15.58
C TYR A 40 -8.23 13.05 16.07
N ALA A 41 -8.88 11.99 15.62
CA ALA A 41 -10.27 11.68 15.96
C ALA A 41 -10.43 11.42 17.47
N LYS A 42 -11.51 11.95 18.05
CA LYS A 42 -11.88 11.76 19.46
C LYS A 42 -13.22 11.05 19.59
N ASP A 43 -13.40 10.29 20.66
CA ASP A 43 -14.68 9.72 21.05
C ASP A 43 -15.58 10.77 21.72
N GLU A 44 -16.80 10.37 22.06
CA GLU A 44 -17.82 11.22 22.70
C GLU A 44 -17.35 11.81 24.04
N ASN A 45 -16.34 11.20 24.69
CA ASN A 45 -15.77 11.65 25.96
C ASN A 45 -14.52 12.52 25.75
N GLY A 46 -14.17 12.85 24.51
CA GLY A 46 -13.01 13.67 24.15
C GLY A 46 -11.67 12.92 24.19
N LYS A 47 -11.67 11.59 24.32
CA LYS A 47 -10.45 10.77 24.30
C LYS A 47 -10.12 10.37 22.86
N TYR A 48 -8.83 10.33 22.50
CA TYR A 48 -8.40 9.90 21.16
C TYR A 48 -8.89 8.49 20.83
N LYS A 49 -9.52 8.34 19.67
CA LYS A 49 -9.80 7.03 19.07
C LYS A 49 -8.47 6.40 18.66
N ARG A 50 -8.36 5.10 18.85
CA ARG A 50 -7.15 4.34 18.55
C ARG A 50 -7.50 3.13 17.69
N ASP A 51 -6.59 2.80 16.79
CA ASP A 51 -6.71 1.63 15.92
C ASP A 51 -6.50 0.32 16.69
N LYS A 52 -6.63 -0.83 16.00
CA LYS A 52 -6.35 -2.17 16.56
C LYS A 52 -4.96 -2.29 17.21
N GLN A 53 -4.02 -1.43 16.85
CA GLN A 53 -2.61 -1.43 17.30
C GLN A 53 -2.36 -0.39 18.41
N GLY A 54 -3.39 0.36 18.82
CA GLY A 54 -3.30 1.37 19.86
C GLY A 54 -2.75 2.72 19.38
N ARG A 55 -2.57 2.94 18.06
CA ARG A 55 -2.11 4.21 17.47
C ARG A 55 -3.30 5.17 17.35
N PRO A 56 -3.10 6.49 17.58
CA PRO A 56 -4.17 7.46 17.40
C PRO A 56 -4.61 7.52 15.94
N ILE A 57 -5.92 7.55 15.70
CA ILE A 57 -6.49 7.61 14.35
C ILE A 57 -6.58 9.08 13.91
N PRO A 58 -5.93 9.48 12.80
CA PRO A 58 -6.16 10.80 12.20
C PRO A 58 -7.63 10.98 11.84
N GLN A 59 -8.17 12.17 12.10
CA GLN A 59 -9.47 12.54 11.55
C GLN A 59 -9.31 12.71 10.03
N SER A 60 -10.32 12.30 9.28
CA SER A 60 -10.31 12.34 7.81
C SER A 60 -11.73 12.43 7.28
N HIS A 61 -11.87 12.92 6.05
CA HIS A 61 -13.13 12.86 5.30
C HIS A 61 -12.91 12.30 3.90
N TYR A 62 -13.97 11.70 3.34
CA TYR A 62 -14.00 11.30 1.94
C TYR A 62 -14.14 12.53 1.06
N LEU A 63 -13.37 12.56 -0.02
CA LEU A 63 -13.44 13.66 -0.96
C LEU A 63 -14.74 13.65 -1.73
N THR A 64 -15.30 14.83 -1.89
CA THR A 64 -16.32 15.11 -2.90
C THR A 64 -15.72 15.03 -4.30
N ALA A 65 -16.59 14.95 -5.32
CA ALA A 65 -16.13 14.92 -6.71
C ALA A 65 -15.35 16.20 -7.10
N GLU A 66 -15.70 17.34 -6.50
CA GLU A 66 -15.01 18.63 -6.73
C GLU A 66 -13.62 18.64 -6.09
N GLU A 67 -13.50 18.15 -4.85
CA GLU A 67 -12.20 18.05 -4.17
C GLU A 67 -11.26 17.09 -4.90
N LYS A 68 -11.78 15.96 -5.41
CA LYS A 68 -10.99 15.00 -6.20
C LYS A 68 -10.42 15.61 -7.49
N GLN A 69 -11.07 16.62 -8.08
CA GLN A 69 -10.56 17.32 -9.26
C GLN A 69 -9.47 18.35 -8.92
N HIS A 70 -9.32 18.74 -7.65
CA HIS A 70 -8.44 19.82 -7.21
C HIS A 70 -7.57 19.37 -6.04
N LEU A 71 -6.93 18.20 -6.18
CA LEU A 71 -5.98 17.70 -5.18
C LEU A 71 -4.84 18.71 -4.99
N GLN A 72 -4.51 18.95 -3.72
CA GLN A 72 -3.48 19.89 -3.33
C GLN A 72 -2.12 19.20 -3.31
N GLU A 73 -1.13 19.88 -3.87
CA GLU A 73 0.26 19.43 -3.86
C GLU A 73 0.92 19.77 -2.51
N GLY A 74 1.89 18.94 -2.11
CA GLY A 74 2.84 19.24 -1.06
C GLY A 74 3.82 20.34 -1.47
N THR A 75 4.72 20.70 -0.55
CA THR A 75 5.75 21.71 -0.82
C THR A 75 6.77 21.27 -1.87
N ASP A 76 6.82 19.98 -2.17
CA ASP A 76 7.61 19.35 -3.23
C ASP A 76 6.91 19.33 -4.60
N GLY A 77 5.70 19.89 -4.70
CA GLY A 77 4.91 19.92 -5.93
C GLY A 77 4.28 18.57 -6.30
N LYS A 78 4.09 17.67 -5.34
CA LYS A 78 3.49 16.35 -5.58
C LYS A 78 2.22 16.15 -4.78
N VAL A 79 1.28 15.41 -5.37
CA VAL A 79 0.12 14.88 -4.63
C VAL A 79 0.55 13.59 -3.92
N HIS A 80 0.34 13.51 -2.60
CA HIS A 80 0.73 12.36 -1.79
C HIS A 80 -0.45 11.43 -1.52
N VAL A 81 -0.39 10.20 -2.02
CA VAL A 81 -1.50 9.23 -1.90
C VAL A 81 -1.04 7.88 -1.36
N SER A 82 -1.71 7.42 -0.31
CA SER A 82 -1.46 6.12 0.31
C SER A 82 -2.51 5.06 -0.06
N PHE A 83 -2.07 3.80 -0.13
CA PHE A 83 -2.90 2.64 -0.40
C PHE A 83 -2.79 1.62 0.74
N ASN A 84 -3.92 1.27 1.36
CA ASN A 84 -3.96 0.46 2.58
C ASN A 84 -3.79 -1.05 2.34
N GLY A 85 -3.31 -1.74 3.38
CA GLY A 85 -3.18 -3.20 3.43
C GLY A 85 -4.51 -3.93 3.63
N ILE A 86 -4.42 -5.24 3.86
CA ILE A 86 -5.57 -6.06 4.30
C ILE A 86 -5.92 -5.78 5.77
N PHE A 87 -7.12 -6.16 6.18
CA PHE A 87 -7.58 -6.10 7.59
C PHE A 87 -7.48 -4.72 8.24
N THR A 88 -7.48 -3.68 7.40
CA THR A 88 -7.40 -2.29 7.79
C THR A 88 -8.78 -1.67 7.56
N PRO A 89 -9.55 -1.40 8.63
CA PRO A 89 -10.79 -0.65 8.54
C PRO A 89 -10.57 0.69 7.81
N PRO A 90 -11.58 1.23 7.12
CA PRO A 90 -11.48 2.49 6.39
C PRO A 90 -10.84 3.64 7.20
N GLU A 91 -11.24 3.81 8.45
CA GLU A 91 -10.72 4.85 9.34
C GLU A 91 -9.26 4.63 9.74
N GLU A 92 -8.76 3.39 9.72
CA GLU A 92 -7.38 3.06 10.07
C GLU A 92 -6.42 3.25 8.87
N ALA A 93 -6.94 3.38 7.65
CA ALA A 93 -6.12 3.67 6.46
C ALA A 93 -5.37 5.01 6.60
N ALA A 94 -5.98 6.00 7.25
CA ALA A 94 -5.37 7.30 7.55
C ALA A 94 -4.11 7.17 8.42
N VAL A 95 -4.06 6.19 9.33
CA VAL A 95 -2.88 5.95 10.18
C VAL A 95 -1.67 5.61 9.33
N TYR A 96 -1.84 4.73 8.34
CA TYR A 96 -0.75 4.38 7.43
C TYR A 96 -0.42 5.49 6.44
N ALA A 97 -1.40 6.33 6.09
CA ALA A 97 -1.15 7.52 5.28
C ALA A 97 -0.20 8.50 6.01
N GLU A 98 -0.45 8.74 7.30
CA GLU A 98 0.44 9.56 8.13
C GLU A 98 1.78 8.86 8.41
N GLN A 99 1.77 7.56 8.71
CA GLN A 99 2.97 6.81 9.07
C GLN A 99 4.00 6.78 7.94
N HIS A 100 3.55 6.58 6.70
CA HIS A 100 4.44 6.42 5.54
C HIS A 100 4.77 7.74 4.82
N ALA A 101 4.07 8.82 5.16
CA ALA A 101 4.35 10.13 4.60
C ALA A 101 5.74 10.62 5.04
N LYS A 102 6.60 10.89 4.06
CA LYS A 102 7.90 11.54 4.29
C LYS A 102 7.72 13.00 4.73
N ASP A 103 6.85 13.72 4.04
CA ASP A 103 6.41 15.06 4.44
C ASP A 103 5.05 14.97 5.13
N LYS A 104 5.06 14.96 6.48
CA LYS A 104 3.83 14.96 7.27
C LYS A 104 3.10 16.31 7.27
N ASN A 105 3.63 17.35 6.62
CA ASN A 105 2.95 18.64 6.47
C ASN A 105 2.19 18.75 5.15
N ALA A 106 2.49 17.92 4.16
CA ALA A 106 1.76 17.89 2.89
C ALA A 106 0.32 17.36 3.09
N PRO A 107 -0.64 17.74 2.22
CA PRO A 107 -1.95 17.06 2.17
C PRO A 107 -1.77 15.55 2.02
N LEU A 108 -2.34 14.77 2.95
CA LEU A 108 -2.19 13.31 2.95
C LEU A 108 -3.48 12.68 2.48
N TYR A 109 -3.48 12.26 1.22
CA TYR A 109 -4.58 11.52 0.64
C TYR A 109 -4.38 10.02 0.81
N PHE A 110 -5.47 9.28 0.80
CA PHE A 110 -5.42 7.82 0.78
C PHE A 110 -6.64 7.22 0.09
N VAL A 111 -6.39 6.19 -0.70
CA VAL A 111 -7.45 5.38 -1.29
C VAL A 111 -7.86 4.33 -0.26
N VAL A 112 -9.14 4.33 0.08
CA VAL A 112 -9.72 3.34 0.99
C VAL A 112 -10.09 2.10 0.19
N PHE A 113 -9.35 1.02 0.39
CA PHE A 113 -9.80 -0.30 0.02
C PHE A 113 -10.64 -0.86 1.19
N PRO A 114 -11.96 -1.09 1.01
CA PRO A 114 -12.84 -1.56 2.09
C PRO A 114 -12.41 -2.93 2.62
N GLU A 115 -12.48 -3.11 3.94
CA GLU A 115 -12.31 -4.43 4.56
C GLU A 115 -13.48 -5.33 4.16
N ALA A 116 -13.18 -6.58 3.83
CA ALA A 116 -14.17 -7.62 3.65
C ALA A 116 -14.87 -7.91 4.99
N ASP A 117 -16.12 -8.35 4.94
CA ASP A 117 -16.96 -8.66 6.11
C ASP A 117 -16.44 -9.91 6.85
N SER A 118 -15.60 -10.73 6.19
CA SER A 118 -14.98 -11.91 6.81
C SER A 118 -13.50 -12.08 6.44
N ALA A 119 -12.76 -12.74 7.33
CA ALA A 119 -11.33 -12.96 7.10
C ALA A 119 -11.01 -13.87 5.92
N ILE A 120 -11.89 -14.83 5.60
CA ILE A 120 -11.71 -15.70 4.44
C ILE A 120 -11.92 -14.89 3.16
N SER A 121 -12.94 -14.04 3.11
CA SER A 121 -13.17 -13.15 1.96
C SER A 121 -12.05 -12.16 1.76
N GLU A 122 -11.50 -11.58 2.83
CA GLU A 122 -10.33 -10.69 2.74
C GLU A 122 -9.12 -11.40 2.11
N LEU A 123 -8.90 -12.68 2.47
CA LEU A 123 -7.83 -13.49 1.87
C LEU A 123 -8.12 -13.85 0.41
N LEU A 124 -9.39 -14.05 0.02
CA LEU A 124 -9.76 -14.24 -1.39
C LEU A 124 -9.55 -12.97 -2.20
N VAL A 125 -9.88 -11.80 -1.66
CA VAL A 125 -9.59 -10.50 -2.29
C VAL A 125 -8.08 -10.36 -2.51
N ALA A 126 -7.27 -10.60 -1.47
CA ALA A 126 -5.81 -10.55 -1.58
C ALA A 126 -5.28 -11.58 -2.61
N GLY A 127 -5.83 -12.79 -2.62
CA GLY A 127 -5.50 -13.82 -3.61
C GLY A 127 -5.85 -13.41 -5.03
N TYR A 128 -7.01 -12.79 -5.24
CA TYR A 128 -7.41 -12.25 -6.54
C TYR A 128 -6.43 -11.17 -7.00
N GLN A 129 -6.12 -10.18 -6.16
CA GLN A 129 -5.14 -9.14 -6.50
C GLN A 129 -3.77 -9.74 -6.84
N LYS A 130 -3.33 -10.76 -6.11
CA LYS A 130 -2.02 -11.39 -6.31
C LYS A 130 -1.90 -12.18 -7.61
N PHE A 131 -2.95 -12.93 -7.97
CA PHE A 131 -2.83 -13.97 -9.01
C PHE A 131 -3.69 -13.72 -10.24
N LEU A 132 -4.73 -12.89 -10.15
CA LEU A 132 -5.75 -12.77 -11.18
C LEU A 132 -5.98 -11.33 -11.68
N GLU A 133 -5.83 -10.32 -10.83
CA GLU A 133 -6.16 -8.93 -11.18
C GLU A 133 -5.32 -8.42 -12.37
N ASN A 134 -6.02 -8.14 -13.47
CA ASN A 134 -5.50 -7.59 -14.73
C ASN A 134 -6.66 -7.15 -15.63
N ASP A 135 -6.36 -6.63 -16.82
CA ASP A 135 -7.37 -6.06 -17.71
C ASP A 135 -8.35 -7.11 -18.28
N PHE A 136 -7.98 -8.40 -18.25
CA PHE A 136 -8.85 -9.50 -18.69
C PHE A 136 -9.82 -9.95 -17.58
N TRP A 137 -9.34 -10.17 -16.36
CA TRP A 137 -10.16 -10.65 -15.24
C TRP A 137 -10.88 -9.53 -14.48
N GLY A 138 -10.47 -8.28 -14.68
CA GLY A 138 -11.01 -7.09 -14.02
C GLY A 138 -9.98 -6.43 -13.10
N LEU A 139 -10.08 -5.11 -12.99
CA LEU A 139 -9.34 -4.31 -12.01
C LEU A 139 -10.27 -3.97 -10.85
N THR A 140 -9.79 -4.12 -9.63
CA THR A 140 -10.51 -3.65 -8.45
C THR A 140 -10.71 -2.14 -8.51
N ASN A 141 -11.72 -1.63 -7.80
CA ASN A 141 -12.01 -0.19 -7.80
C ASN A 141 -10.83 0.64 -7.26
N SER A 142 -10.03 0.11 -6.32
CA SER A 142 -8.80 0.78 -5.87
C SER A 142 -7.71 0.85 -6.94
N THR A 143 -7.58 -0.18 -7.78
CA THR A 143 -6.60 -0.16 -8.89
C THR A 143 -7.04 0.80 -9.98
N GLN A 144 -8.35 0.89 -10.24
CA GLN A 144 -8.90 1.91 -11.14
C GLN A 144 -8.64 3.33 -10.59
N GLU A 145 -8.89 3.57 -9.30
CA GLU A 145 -8.57 4.84 -8.64
C GLU A 145 -7.07 5.19 -8.74
N ALA A 146 -6.19 4.21 -8.57
CA ALA A 146 -4.75 4.40 -8.76
C ALA A 146 -4.41 4.80 -10.21
N LYS A 147 -5.05 4.19 -11.21
CA LYS A 147 -4.88 4.58 -12.62
C LYS A 147 -5.34 6.00 -12.86
N ASP A 148 -6.50 6.39 -12.34
CA ASP A 148 -7.04 7.75 -12.48
C ASP A 148 -6.10 8.81 -11.89
N LEU A 149 -5.51 8.52 -10.72
CA LEU A 149 -4.50 9.38 -10.09
C LEU A 149 -3.25 9.50 -10.95
N MET A 150 -2.74 8.41 -11.51
CA MET A 150 -1.58 8.45 -12.42
C MET A 150 -1.88 9.24 -13.70
N TYR A 151 -3.05 9.05 -14.30
CA TYR A 151 -3.45 9.83 -15.49
C TYR A 151 -3.55 11.33 -15.20
N SER A 152 -4.05 11.69 -14.01
CA SER A 152 -4.30 13.09 -13.64
C SER A 152 -3.04 13.80 -13.16
N HIS A 153 -2.16 13.11 -12.43
CA HIS A 153 -1.05 13.72 -11.70
C HIS A 153 0.32 13.10 -11.95
N GLY A 154 0.43 11.99 -12.68
CA GLY A 154 1.72 11.30 -12.84
C GLY A 154 2.76 12.08 -13.64
N ILE A 155 2.33 13.00 -14.51
CA ILE A 155 3.21 13.94 -15.21
C ILE A 155 3.53 15.16 -14.36
N THR A 156 2.55 15.71 -13.64
CA THR A 156 2.74 16.95 -12.87
C THR A 156 3.47 16.71 -11.56
N GLY A 157 3.14 15.65 -10.84
CA GLY A 157 3.80 15.27 -9.59
C GLY A 157 2.94 14.34 -8.74
N LEU A 158 3.41 13.12 -8.52
CA LEU A 158 2.72 12.13 -7.71
C LEU A 158 3.70 11.39 -6.79
N GLU A 159 3.31 11.21 -5.53
CA GLU A 159 4.07 10.48 -4.51
C GLU A 159 3.16 9.40 -3.92
N LEU A 160 3.43 8.14 -4.29
CA LEU A 160 2.57 7.01 -3.96
C LEU A 160 3.21 6.14 -2.88
N TYR A 161 2.40 5.76 -1.89
CA TYR A 161 2.81 4.88 -0.81
C TYR A 161 1.91 3.64 -0.78
N GLY A 162 2.51 2.45 -0.85
CA GLY A 162 1.79 1.19 -0.71
C GLY A 162 2.28 0.44 0.53
N HIS A 163 1.35 -0.02 1.36
CA HIS A 163 1.65 -0.91 2.47
C HIS A 163 1.04 -2.29 2.26
N SER A 164 1.80 -3.37 2.46
CA SER A 164 1.27 -4.74 2.40
C SER A 164 0.53 -4.99 1.07
N ARG A 165 -0.77 -5.30 1.09
CA ARG A 165 -1.64 -5.39 -0.10
C ARG A 165 -1.74 -4.11 -0.92
N GLY A 166 -1.64 -2.91 -0.34
CA GLY A 166 -1.67 -1.66 -1.11
C GLY A 166 -0.59 -1.59 -2.19
N THR A 167 0.50 -2.33 -2.01
CA THR A 167 1.56 -2.48 -3.04
C THR A 167 1.11 -3.32 -4.23
N MET A 168 0.18 -4.27 -4.03
CA MET A 168 -0.49 -4.99 -5.12
C MET A 168 -1.36 -4.06 -5.95
N THR A 169 -2.13 -3.17 -5.32
CA THR A 169 -2.92 -2.15 -6.05
C THR A 169 -2.04 -1.32 -6.98
N LEU A 170 -0.92 -0.81 -6.46
CA LEU A 170 0.05 -0.02 -7.24
C LEU A 170 0.75 -0.85 -8.32
N GLY A 171 1.16 -2.08 -8.00
CA GLY A 171 1.79 -2.98 -8.97
C GLY A 171 0.84 -3.40 -10.10
N ASN A 172 -0.43 -3.67 -9.77
CA ASN A 172 -1.47 -4.03 -10.74
C ASN A 172 -1.87 -2.85 -11.62
N MET A 173 -1.89 -1.62 -11.07
CA MET A 173 -2.03 -0.39 -11.85
C MET A 173 -0.91 -0.30 -12.91
N LEU A 174 0.35 -0.46 -12.51
CA LEU A 174 1.49 -0.42 -13.44
C LEU A 174 1.43 -1.54 -14.48
N ASN A 175 1.01 -2.74 -14.08
CA ASN A 175 0.87 -3.89 -14.97
C ASN A 175 -0.26 -3.69 -15.99
N SER A 176 -1.37 -3.08 -15.58
CA SER A 176 -2.48 -2.70 -16.46
C SER A 176 -2.03 -1.71 -17.52
N PHE A 177 -1.32 -0.63 -17.15
CA PHE A 177 -0.78 0.31 -18.15
C PHE A 177 0.12 -0.38 -19.17
N LYS A 178 0.95 -1.32 -18.74
CA LYS A 178 1.78 -2.10 -19.66
C LYS A 178 0.96 -3.00 -20.60
N GLN A 179 -0.10 -3.65 -20.11
CA GLN A 179 -1.01 -4.46 -20.93
C GLN A 179 -1.76 -3.62 -21.97
N GLU A 180 -2.20 -2.42 -21.59
CA GLU A 180 -2.86 -1.45 -22.47
C GLU A 180 -1.89 -0.78 -23.46
N GLY A 181 -0.58 -0.90 -23.24
CA GLY A 181 0.43 -0.20 -24.04
C GLY A 181 0.54 1.29 -23.70
N VAL A 182 0.13 1.70 -22.50
CA VAL A 182 0.18 3.09 -22.02
C VAL A 182 1.54 3.38 -21.37
N HIS A 183 2.17 4.48 -21.78
CA HIS A 183 3.44 4.96 -21.24
C HIS A 183 3.57 6.48 -21.42
N GLY A 184 4.59 7.09 -20.82
CA GLY A 184 4.80 8.55 -20.81
C GLY A 184 3.87 9.32 -19.86
N ILE A 185 3.25 8.64 -18.89
CA ILE A 185 2.28 9.24 -17.95
C ILE A 185 2.79 9.33 -16.51
N ALA A 186 3.98 8.81 -16.22
CA ALA A 186 4.55 8.71 -14.87
C ALA A 186 5.88 9.48 -14.71
N ASP A 187 6.06 10.55 -15.50
CA ASP A 187 7.31 11.33 -15.55
C ASP A 187 7.79 11.84 -14.20
N ASN A 188 6.87 12.30 -13.34
CA ASN A 188 7.15 12.87 -12.03
C ASN A 188 6.52 12.05 -10.89
N THR A 189 6.45 10.73 -11.07
CA THR A 189 5.88 9.82 -10.07
C THR A 189 6.94 9.09 -9.28
N ASN A 190 6.86 9.18 -7.95
CA ASN A 190 7.59 8.33 -7.03
C ASN A 190 6.65 7.26 -6.46
N ILE A 191 7.16 6.03 -6.29
CA ILE A 191 6.42 4.93 -5.67
C ILE A 191 7.29 4.33 -4.57
N ASN A 192 6.71 4.15 -3.38
CA ASN A 192 7.39 3.58 -2.22
C ASN A 192 6.56 2.47 -1.58
N PHE A 193 7.23 1.37 -1.28
CA PHE A 193 6.65 0.12 -0.80
C PHE A 193 7.12 -0.19 0.62
N TYR A 194 6.17 -0.49 1.50
CA TYR A 194 6.38 -0.85 2.90
C TYR A 194 5.80 -2.24 3.17
N GLY A 195 6.65 -3.21 3.54
CA GLY A 195 6.28 -4.62 3.68
C GLY A 195 5.51 -5.19 2.47
N PRO A 196 5.99 -5.01 1.22
CA PRO A 196 5.18 -5.20 0.02
C PRO A 196 4.80 -6.65 -0.30
N ALA A 197 3.52 -6.89 -0.60
CA ALA A 197 3.05 -8.12 -1.24
C ALA A 197 3.36 -8.18 -2.76
N PHE A 198 3.65 -7.04 -3.39
CA PHE A 198 4.11 -6.96 -4.79
C PHE A 198 5.65 -6.95 -4.87
N ASN A 199 6.23 -7.43 -5.96
CA ASN A 199 7.69 -7.43 -6.10
C ASN A 199 8.20 -6.04 -6.53
N ALA A 200 9.02 -5.39 -5.72
CA ALA A 200 9.54 -4.04 -5.94
C ALA A 200 10.43 -3.94 -7.19
N LEU A 201 11.18 -5.01 -7.52
CA LEU A 201 11.99 -5.05 -8.74
C LEU A 201 11.11 -5.14 -10.01
N THR A 202 10.05 -5.93 -9.95
CA THR A 202 9.03 -5.93 -11.02
C THR A 202 8.37 -4.56 -11.14
N ALA A 203 7.99 -3.94 -10.02
CA ALA A 203 7.37 -2.62 -10.00
C ALA A 203 8.29 -1.55 -10.60
N SER A 204 9.59 -1.56 -10.29
CA SER A 204 10.55 -0.60 -10.85
C SER A 204 10.73 -0.78 -12.35
N GLY A 205 10.73 -2.02 -12.86
CA GLY A 205 10.71 -2.31 -14.30
C GLY A 205 9.44 -1.81 -14.99
N LEU A 206 8.27 -1.98 -14.36
CA LEU A 206 7.00 -1.47 -14.90
C LEU A 206 6.95 0.07 -14.86
N LEU A 207 7.38 0.70 -13.77
CA LEU A 207 7.46 2.15 -13.65
C LEU A 207 8.44 2.74 -14.67
N THR A 208 9.56 2.07 -14.93
CA THR A 208 10.51 2.44 -16.01
C THR A 208 9.82 2.47 -17.36
N TYR A 209 8.98 1.48 -17.66
CA TYR A 209 8.20 1.44 -18.89
C TYR A 209 7.17 2.58 -18.93
N VAL A 210 6.33 2.71 -17.90
CA VAL A 210 5.23 3.69 -17.86
C VAL A 210 5.73 5.14 -17.84
N SER A 211 6.96 5.39 -17.41
CA SER A 211 7.60 6.72 -17.34
C SER A 211 8.55 7.04 -18.50
N ASP A 212 8.63 6.22 -19.55
CA ASP A 212 9.62 6.37 -20.63
C ASP A 212 11.07 6.47 -20.13
N ASN A 213 11.41 5.66 -19.12
CA ASN A 213 12.72 5.61 -18.45
C ASN A 213 13.06 6.83 -17.58
N LYS A 214 12.10 7.71 -17.26
CA LYS A 214 12.34 8.86 -16.38
C LYS A 214 12.35 8.48 -14.90
N GLN A 215 11.58 7.46 -14.54
CA GLN A 215 11.51 6.90 -13.19
C GLN A 215 11.95 5.44 -13.23
N THR A 216 13.11 5.13 -12.63
CA THR A 216 13.72 3.81 -12.75
C THR A 216 13.78 3.02 -11.45
N SER A 217 13.29 3.58 -10.35
CA SER A 217 13.39 2.96 -9.03
C SER A 217 12.06 2.99 -8.29
N VAL A 218 11.89 2.03 -7.39
CA VAL A 218 10.83 2.01 -6.38
C VAL A 218 11.48 1.99 -5.02
N GLY A 219 11.00 2.85 -4.12
CA GLY A 219 11.44 2.85 -2.73
C GLY A 219 10.97 1.60 -1.99
N LEU A 220 11.82 1.01 -1.15
CA LEU A 220 11.54 -0.22 -0.42
C LEU A 220 11.95 -0.12 1.04
N GLU A 221 11.00 -0.43 1.92
CA GLU A 221 11.24 -0.84 3.29
C GLU A 221 10.67 -2.25 3.50
N ASN A 222 11.54 -3.20 3.81
CA ASN A 222 11.15 -4.58 4.04
C ASN A 222 12.04 -5.25 5.08
N HIS A 223 11.42 -5.78 6.13
CA HIS A 223 12.16 -6.47 7.19
C HIS A 223 12.46 -7.92 6.83
N GLN A 224 13.64 -8.43 7.21
CA GLN A 224 14.10 -9.80 6.88
C GLN A 224 13.15 -10.93 7.31
N TYR A 225 12.32 -10.67 8.31
CA TYR A 225 11.34 -11.62 8.84
C TYR A 225 9.90 -11.23 8.52
N ASP A 226 9.65 -10.20 7.71
CA ASP A 226 8.33 -9.94 7.16
C ASP A 226 8.03 -10.97 6.06
N PHE A 227 7.10 -11.90 6.33
CA PHE A 227 6.74 -12.91 5.32
C PHE A 227 5.93 -12.35 4.17
N VAL A 228 5.19 -11.25 4.35
CA VAL A 228 4.44 -10.62 3.26
C VAL A 228 5.44 -10.04 2.27
N GLY A 229 6.40 -9.27 2.75
CA GLY A 229 7.49 -8.73 1.95
C GLY A 229 8.37 -9.80 1.32
N GLY A 230 8.95 -10.67 2.15
CA GLY A 230 9.98 -11.63 1.72
C GLY A 230 9.44 -12.88 1.03
N VAL A 231 8.35 -13.48 1.52
CA VAL A 231 7.82 -14.76 0.98
C VAL A 231 6.77 -14.52 -0.09
N ILE A 232 5.77 -13.67 0.18
CA ILE A 232 4.67 -13.40 -0.77
C ILE A 232 5.13 -12.45 -1.88
N GLY A 233 5.83 -11.38 -1.53
CA GLY A 233 6.34 -10.39 -2.48
C GLY A 233 7.67 -10.78 -3.14
N GLY A 234 8.43 -11.69 -2.53
CA GLY A 234 9.76 -12.07 -3.03
C GLY A 234 10.77 -10.92 -2.96
N ASN A 235 10.60 -10.00 -2.02
CA ASN A 235 11.42 -8.79 -1.91
C ASN A 235 12.67 -9.03 -1.05
N PRO A 236 13.79 -8.35 -1.37
CA PRO A 236 14.95 -8.36 -0.50
C PRO A 236 14.65 -7.65 0.82
N ALA A 237 15.45 -7.95 1.85
CA ALA A 237 15.37 -7.26 3.12
C ALA A 237 16.22 -5.98 3.11
N THR A 238 15.66 -4.89 3.63
CA THR A 238 16.36 -3.61 3.88
C THR A 238 16.55 -3.38 5.37
N LEU A 239 15.79 -4.09 6.22
CA LEU A 239 15.82 -3.98 7.68
C LEU A 239 16.10 -5.33 8.35
N TYR A 240 16.88 -5.30 9.43
CA TYR A 240 17.41 -6.50 10.07
C TYR A 240 17.31 -6.50 11.60
N GLN A 241 17.05 -5.36 12.24
CA GLN A 241 17.02 -5.27 13.70
C GLN A 241 15.79 -5.99 14.25
N VAL A 242 15.99 -6.82 15.29
CA VAL A 242 14.93 -7.51 16.02
C VAL A 242 15.19 -7.47 17.53
N PRO A 243 14.14 -7.63 18.37
CA PRO A 243 14.32 -7.77 19.81
C PRO A 243 15.23 -8.95 20.19
N THR A 244 15.92 -8.82 21.33
CA THR A 244 16.84 -9.86 21.81
C THR A 244 16.13 -11.19 21.99
N GLY A 245 16.72 -12.26 21.44
CA GLY A 245 16.15 -13.61 21.49
C GLY A 245 14.98 -13.84 20.52
N SER A 246 14.68 -12.88 19.64
CA SER A 246 13.73 -13.09 18.55
C SER A 246 14.33 -13.82 17.36
N ASN A 247 13.47 -14.40 16.54
CA ASN A 247 13.81 -15.11 15.32
C ASN A 247 12.62 -15.11 14.36
N ARG A 248 12.82 -15.61 13.12
CA ARG A 248 11.78 -15.65 12.08
C ARG A 248 10.42 -16.16 12.57
N TRP A 249 10.39 -17.28 13.29
CA TRP A 249 9.12 -17.89 13.73
C TRP A 249 8.41 -17.06 14.78
N LYS A 250 9.16 -16.43 15.69
CA LYS A 250 8.60 -15.50 16.68
C LYS A 250 8.03 -14.25 16.02
N GLU A 251 8.76 -13.67 15.07
CA GLU A 251 8.28 -12.48 14.35
C GLU A 251 7.04 -12.78 13.50
N TRP A 252 6.99 -13.93 12.83
CA TRP A 252 5.78 -14.34 12.08
C TRP A 252 4.57 -14.51 13.00
N TRP A 253 4.78 -15.06 14.19
CA TRP A 253 3.72 -15.14 15.19
C TRP A 253 3.28 -13.76 15.68
N GLN A 254 4.22 -12.85 15.92
CA GLN A 254 3.92 -11.47 16.34
C GLN A 254 3.17 -10.68 15.27
N MET A 255 3.51 -10.85 13.98
CA MET A 255 2.75 -10.25 12.88
C MET A 255 1.26 -10.60 12.93
N LEU A 256 0.90 -11.77 13.45
CA LEU A 256 -0.48 -12.25 13.53
C LEU A 256 -1.16 -11.93 14.87
N THR A 257 -0.41 -11.57 15.92
CA THR A 257 -0.94 -11.57 17.29
C THR A 257 -0.67 -10.30 18.09
N SER A 258 0.26 -9.44 17.67
CA SER A 258 0.69 -8.30 18.48
C SER A 258 1.23 -7.12 17.68
N TYR A 259 1.24 -5.96 18.34
CA TYR A 259 2.00 -4.78 17.94
C TYR A 259 2.94 -4.38 19.09
N PRO A 260 4.17 -3.90 18.83
CA PRO A 260 4.82 -3.70 17.53
C PRO A 260 5.18 -5.04 16.85
N ASN A 261 5.31 -5.04 15.51
CA ASN A 261 5.79 -6.19 14.74
C ASN A 261 6.48 -5.76 13.43
N VAL A 262 7.26 -6.67 12.84
CA VAL A 262 8.08 -6.42 11.63
C VAL A 262 7.30 -6.00 10.38
N HIS A 263 5.98 -6.15 10.33
CA HIS A 263 5.15 -5.80 9.17
C HIS A 263 4.39 -4.48 9.33
N ALA A 264 4.18 -4.05 10.57
CA ALA A 264 3.53 -2.77 10.88
C ALA A 264 4.55 -1.65 11.14
N CYS A 265 5.79 -2.00 11.51
CA CYS A 265 6.84 -1.07 11.91
C CYS A 265 7.69 -0.57 10.74
N TYR A 266 7.08 0.23 9.86
CA TYR A 266 7.73 0.87 8.72
C TYR A 266 7.52 2.39 8.72
N GLY A 267 8.30 3.12 7.93
CA GLY A 267 8.24 4.58 7.85
C GLY A 267 8.48 5.26 9.20
N HIS A 268 7.66 6.27 9.50
CA HIS A 268 7.67 7.01 10.77
C HIS A 268 6.70 6.40 11.80
N ALA A 269 6.81 5.09 12.03
CA ALA A 269 6.07 4.37 13.07
C ALA A 269 6.45 4.87 14.49
N ASP A 270 5.72 4.39 15.51
CA ASP A 270 5.90 4.88 16.87
C ASP A 270 7.22 4.46 17.55
N GLN A 271 7.48 5.01 18.74
CA GLN A 271 8.70 4.71 19.50
C GLN A 271 8.84 3.23 19.89
N GLY A 272 7.73 2.51 20.03
CA GLY A 272 7.76 1.06 20.29
C GLY A 272 8.33 0.32 19.08
N CYS A 273 7.91 0.69 17.88
CA CYS A 273 8.51 0.20 16.63
C CYS A 273 9.99 0.56 16.53
N GLU A 274 10.37 1.82 16.76
CA GLU A 274 11.78 2.24 16.67
C GLU A 274 12.67 1.50 17.68
N HIS A 275 12.17 1.24 18.88
CA HIS A 275 12.90 0.49 19.89
C HIS A 275 13.08 -0.99 19.50
N ALA A 276 12.02 -1.62 18.98
CA ALA A 276 12.03 -3.04 18.66
C ALA A 276 12.80 -3.35 17.35
N TYR A 277 12.60 -2.52 16.32
CA TYR A 277 13.00 -2.82 14.93
C TYR A 277 13.86 -1.73 14.28
N GLY A 278 14.19 -0.66 15.01
CA GLY A 278 15.01 0.45 14.52
C GLY A 278 14.18 1.51 13.80
N ALA A 279 14.83 2.64 13.50
CA ALA A 279 14.21 3.76 12.80
C ALA A 279 14.07 3.47 11.30
N SER A 280 12.98 2.81 10.91
CA SER A 280 12.77 2.26 9.56
C SER A 280 12.91 3.30 8.44
N TYR A 281 12.38 4.52 8.64
CA TYR A 281 12.48 5.64 7.69
C TYR A 281 13.92 6.02 7.29
N LYS A 282 14.95 5.53 7.99
CA LYS A 282 16.37 5.73 7.64
C LYS A 282 16.91 4.67 6.66
N HIS A 283 16.15 3.60 6.42
CA HIS A 283 16.53 2.42 5.65
C HIS A 283 15.60 2.21 4.46
N HIS A 284 15.40 3.29 3.71
CA HIS A 284 14.55 3.34 2.54
C HIS A 284 15.39 3.14 1.27
N ASP A 285 15.55 1.88 0.86
CA ASP A 285 16.41 1.52 -0.27
C ASP A 285 15.70 1.78 -1.59
N GLN A 286 16.44 2.24 -2.60
CA GLN A 286 15.93 2.37 -3.96
C GLN A 286 16.19 1.07 -4.73
N ILE A 287 15.12 0.44 -5.21
CA ILE A 287 15.21 -0.78 -6.02
C ILE A 287 15.15 -0.37 -7.49
N ASP A 288 16.32 -0.29 -8.12
CA ASP A 288 16.45 0.07 -9.53
C ASP A 288 15.99 -1.04 -10.47
N SER A 289 15.42 -0.66 -11.60
CA SER A 289 15.14 -1.58 -12.69
C SER A 289 16.43 -2.09 -13.31
N ILE A 290 16.47 -3.38 -13.66
CA ILE A 290 17.62 -3.93 -14.39
C ILE A 290 17.57 -3.37 -15.81
N LYS A 291 18.56 -2.53 -16.16
CA LYS A 291 18.74 -2.08 -17.55
C LYS A 291 18.89 -3.30 -18.46
N SER A 292 17.94 -3.48 -19.36
CA SER A 292 18.06 -4.42 -20.48
C SER A 292 19.22 -3.95 -21.38
N GLY A 293 20.43 -4.42 -21.10
CA GLY A 293 21.63 -3.95 -21.77
C GLY A 293 22.90 -4.69 -21.34
N LYS A 294 23.08 -5.90 -21.88
CA LYS A 294 24.30 -6.74 -21.87
C LYS A 294 24.73 -7.29 -20.51
N SER A 295 24.33 -8.54 -20.25
CA SER A 295 25.28 -9.64 -20.10
C SER A 295 24.55 -10.98 -20.14
N GLY A 296 25.09 -11.92 -20.91
CA GLY A 296 24.61 -13.29 -20.98
C GLY A 296 24.74 -13.97 -19.61
N GLY A 297 23.65 -14.54 -19.15
CA GLY A 297 23.59 -15.34 -17.95
C GLY A 297 22.15 -15.76 -17.76
N LYS A 298 21.86 -17.02 -18.06
CA LYS A 298 20.56 -17.65 -17.84
C LYS A 298 20.04 -17.28 -16.45
N ASN A 299 18.81 -16.80 -16.38
CA ASN A 299 17.78 -17.40 -15.54
C ASN A 299 16.41 -16.86 -15.96
N GLU A 300 15.66 -17.77 -16.56
CA GLU A 300 14.20 -17.71 -16.62
C GLU A 300 13.67 -17.60 -15.19
N TYR A 301 12.83 -16.61 -14.93
CA TYR A 301 11.68 -16.80 -14.05
C TYR A 301 10.49 -16.07 -14.67
N ILE A 302 9.80 -16.84 -15.51
CA ILE A 302 8.37 -16.71 -15.77
C ILE A 302 7.69 -17.26 -14.53
N PHE A 303 6.84 -16.47 -13.87
CA PHE A 303 5.45 -16.76 -13.48
C PHE A 303 4.83 -15.47 -12.94
#